data_AF-A0A9X8YNT0-F1
#
_entry.id   AF-A0A9X8YNT0-F1
#
_cell.length_a   1.000
_cell.length_b   1.000
_cell.length_c   1.000
_cell.angle_alpha   90.00
_cell.angle_beta   90.00
_cell.angle_gamma   90.00
#
_symmetry.space_group_name_H-M   'P 1'
#
loop_
_entity.id
_entity.type
_entity.pdbx_description
1 polymer ?
#
loop_
_entity_poly.entity_id
_entity_poly.type
_entity_poly.pdbx_seq_one_letter_code
_entity_poly.pdbx_strand_id
1 'polypeptide(L)'
;VTNVSAVNSGGEAAVALIAEADLVTTAVGPQILAKIAGTIAKGLVLRHQQGNVQPLNIIACENMVRGTSQLKQHVFAALPQDEQAWVEQHVGFVDS
;
A
#
# COMPACT_ATOMS: atom_id res chain seq x y z
N VAL A 1 20.80 9.40 -9.49
CA VAL A 1 19.97 8.30 -8.94
C VAL A 1 20.50 7.00 -9.50
N THR A 2 20.90 6.08 -8.64
CA THR A 2 21.44 4.73 -8.97
C THR A 2 20.78 3.71 -8.05
N ASN A 3 20.90 2.40 -8.32
CA ASN A 3 20.25 1.31 -7.57
C ASN A 3 18.73 1.42 -7.55
N VAL A 4 18.15 1.68 -8.72
CA VAL A 4 16.70 1.69 -8.93
C VAL A 4 16.31 0.56 -9.87
N SER A 5 15.23 -0.12 -9.53
CA SER A 5 14.58 -1.13 -10.36
C SER A 5 13.10 -0.80 -10.49
N ALA A 6 12.43 -1.38 -11.47
CA ALA A 6 11.01 -1.13 -11.73
C ALA A 6 10.26 -2.44 -11.95
N VAL A 7 9.00 -2.44 -11.53
CA VAL A 7 8.02 -3.48 -11.81
C VAL A 7 6.74 -2.84 -12.32
N ASN A 8 5.90 -3.62 -13.01
CA ASN A 8 4.58 -3.16 -13.41
C ASN A 8 3.66 -3.11 -12.18
N SER A 9 2.98 -1.98 -11.96
CA SER A 9 2.10 -1.74 -10.79
C SER A 9 0.85 -2.62 -10.74
N GLY A 10 0.45 -3.23 -11.86
CA GLY A 10 -0.64 -4.21 -11.94
C GLY A 10 -0.19 -5.67 -11.91
N GLY A 11 1.11 -5.94 -11.78
CA GLY A 11 1.66 -7.29 -11.81
C GLY A 11 1.92 -7.90 -10.43
N GLU A 12 2.04 -9.23 -10.37
CA GLU A 12 2.34 -9.98 -9.14
C GLU A 12 3.67 -9.57 -8.47
N ALA A 13 4.64 -9.10 -9.25
CA ALA A 13 5.91 -8.61 -8.70
C ALA A 13 5.72 -7.37 -7.81
N ALA A 14 4.75 -6.50 -8.10
CA ALA A 14 4.44 -5.36 -7.23
C ALA A 14 3.82 -5.82 -5.90
N VAL A 15 2.96 -6.84 -5.94
CA VAL A 15 2.36 -7.45 -4.74
C VAL A 15 3.44 -8.02 -3.82
N ALA A 16 4.38 -8.79 -4.39
CA ALA A 16 5.50 -9.36 -3.63
C ALA A 16 6.38 -8.28 -2.99
N LEU A 17 6.71 -7.21 -3.73
CA LEU A 17 7.52 -6.12 -3.17
C LEU A 17 6.80 -5.34 -2.06
N ILE A 18 5.48 -5.14 -2.17
CA ILE A 18 4.69 -4.51 -1.09
C ILE A 18 4.69 -5.38 0.16
N ALA A 19 4.64 -6.71 0.00
CA ALA A 19 4.68 -7.63 1.13
C ALA A 19 6.02 -7.56 1.90
N GLU A 20 7.11 -7.21 1.23
CA GLU A 20 8.46 -7.14 1.82
C GLU A 20 8.87 -5.72 2.24
N ALA A 21 8.31 -4.67 1.65
CA ALA A 21 8.74 -3.29 1.86
C ALA A 21 8.59 -2.80 3.31
N ASP A 22 9.46 -1.87 3.70
CA ASP A 22 9.36 -1.13 4.98
C ASP A 22 8.59 0.19 4.81
N LEU A 23 8.54 0.73 3.58
CA LEU A 23 7.90 1.99 3.23
C LEU A 23 7.31 1.90 1.82
N VAL A 24 6.06 2.35 1.67
CA VAL A 24 5.42 2.53 0.36
C VAL A 24 5.07 4.01 0.19
N THR A 25 5.53 4.61 -0.91
CA THR A 25 5.20 5.98 -1.28
C THR A 25 4.48 6.05 -2.62
N THR A 26 3.55 6.98 -2.80
CA THR A 26 2.87 7.22 -4.09
C THR A 26 3.00 8.66 -4.56
N ALA A 27 3.05 8.87 -5.88
CA ALA A 27 2.98 10.18 -6.53
C ALA A 27 2.38 10.00 -7.95
N VAL A 28 1.13 9.56 -8.02
CA VAL A 28 0.45 9.06 -9.23
C VAL A 28 -0.80 9.86 -9.63
N GLY A 29 -1.27 10.75 -8.76
CA GLY A 29 -2.49 11.54 -8.90
C GLY A 29 -3.76 10.84 -8.37
N PRO A 30 -4.80 11.62 -8.00
CA PRO A 30 -6.02 11.13 -7.36
C PRO A 30 -6.73 10.01 -8.13
N GLN A 31 -6.79 10.13 -9.46
CA GLN A 31 -7.47 9.16 -10.31
C GLN A 31 -6.79 7.78 -10.31
N ILE A 32 -5.48 7.74 -10.03
CA ILE A 32 -4.69 6.52 -10.05
C ILE A 32 -4.60 5.88 -8.66
N LEU A 33 -4.74 6.65 -7.56
CA LEU A 33 -4.77 6.11 -6.20
C LEU A 33 -5.78 4.96 -6.04
N ALA A 34 -7.00 5.15 -6.53
CA ALA A 34 -8.03 4.10 -6.48
C ALA A 34 -7.66 2.86 -7.30
N LYS A 35 -6.89 3.02 -8.39
CA LYS A 35 -6.47 1.90 -9.25
C LYS A 35 -5.38 1.05 -8.61
N ILE A 36 -4.44 1.68 -7.89
CA ILE A 36 -3.34 0.96 -7.23
C ILE A 36 -3.74 0.34 -5.89
N ALA A 37 -4.86 0.79 -5.30
CA ALA A 37 -5.34 0.31 -4.01
C ALA A 37 -5.52 -1.22 -3.95
N GLY A 38 -6.00 -1.84 -5.04
CA GLY A 38 -6.15 -3.31 -5.11
C GLY A 38 -4.81 -4.06 -5.06
N THR A 39 -3.76 -3.53 -5.71
CA THR A 39 -2.41 -4.12 -5.63
C THR A 39 -1.85 -3.99 -4.22
N ILE A 40 -2.04 -2.82 -3.59
CA ILE A 40 -1.62 -2.60 -2.20
C ILE A 40 -2.33 -3.56 -1.26
N ALA A 41 -3.66 -3.68 -1.35
CA ALA A 41 -4.45 -4.60 -0.54
C ALA A 41 -3.93 -6.05 -0.67
N LYS A 42 -3.70 -6.54 -1.90
CA LYS A 42 -3.12 -7.87 -2.12
C LYS A 42 -1.73 -8.03 -1.47
N GLY A 43 -0.89 -7.00 -1.56
CA GLY A 43 0.44 -7.01 -0.93
C GLY A 43 0.36 -7.08 0.60
N LEU A 44 -0.60 -6.38 1.21
CA LEU A 44 -0.82 -6.42 2.65
C LEU A 44 -1.33 -7.77 3.13
N VAL A 45 -2.25 -8.40 2.39
CA VAL A 45 -2.72 -9.76 2.65
C VAL A 45 -1.56 -10.75 2.58
N LEU A 46 -0.73 -10.67 1.53
CA LEU A 46 0.46 -11.51 1.40
C LEU A 46 1.45 -11.29 2.55
N ARG A 47 1.67 -10.02 2.96
CA ARG A 47 2.51 -9.68 4.11
C ARG A 47 2.07 -10.38 5.39
N HIS A 48 0.76 -10.35 5.67
CA HIS A 48 0.19 -11.01 6.83
C HIS A 48 0.35 -12.54 6.74
N GLN A 49 0.05 -13.14 5.59
CA GLN A 49 0.20 -14.58 5.35
C GLN A 49 1.65 -15.07 5.51
N GLN A 50 2.63 -14.23 5.22
CA GLN A 50 4.05 -14.53 5.44
C GLN A 50 4.48 -14.37 6.91
N GLY A 51 3.59 -13.92 7.80
CA GLY A 51 3.92 -13.64 9.20
C GLY A 51 4.82 -12.42 9.38
N ASN A 52 4.90 -11.54 8.38
CA ASN A 52 5.75 -10.35 8.46
C ASN A 52 5.05 -9.26 9.27
N VAL A 53 5.46 -9.15 10.54
CA VAL A 53 4.96 -8.15 11.50
C VAL A 53 5.84 -6.91 11.62
N GLN A 54 6.85 -6.75 10.73
CA GLN A 54 7.64 -5.51 10.72
C GLN A 54 6.73 -4.32 10.38
N PRO A 55 6.87 -3.18 11.07
CA PRO A 55 6.07 -2.00 10.78
C PRO A 55 6.18 -1.58 9.32
N LEU A 56 5.05 -1.27 8.70
CA LEU A 56 4.98 -0.71 7.36
C LEU A 56 4.26 0.63 7.42
N ASN A 57 4.86 1.67 6.83
CA ASN A 57 4.18 2.94 6.60
C ASN A 57 3.89 3.13 5.11
N ILE A 58 2.70 3.65 4.82
CA ILE A 58 2.26 4.06 3.49
C ILE A 58 2.07 5.58 3.52
N ILE A 59 2.62 6.28 2.53
CA ILE A 59 2.59 7.75 2.43
C ILE A 59 2.24 8.15 0.99
N ALA A 60 1.09 8.76 0.78
CA ALA A 60 0.70 9.25 -0.53
C ALA A 60 1.19 10.71 -0.71
N CYS A 61 2.30 10.89 -1.42
CA CYS A 61 2.90 12.19 -1.74
C CYS A 61 2.19 12.87 -2.92
N GLU A 62 0.86 12.95 -2.84
CA GLU A 62 0.01 13.54 -3.86
C GLU A 62 -0.23 15.03 -3.59
N ASN A 63 -0.55 15.81 -4.63
CA ASN A 63 -1.04 17.18 -4.46
C ASN A 63 -2.52 17.17 -4.01
N MET A 64 -2.77 16.62 -2.82
CA MET A 64 -4.10 16.43 -2.23
C MET A 64 -4.03 16.62 -0.73
N VAL A 65 -5.07 17.22 -0.15
CA VAL A 65 -5.23 17.27 1.30
C VAL A 65 -5.56 15.86 1.80
N ARG A 66 -4.74 15.34 2.72
CA ARG A 66 -4.88 14.00 3.31
C ARG A 66 -4.98 12.89 2.25
N GLY A 67 -4.08 12.93 1.26
CA GLY A 67 -4.03 11.95 0.19
C GLY A 67 -3.89 10.52 0.70
N THR A 68 -3.12 10.31 1.77
CA THR A 68 -2.90 8.99 2.35
C THR A 68 -4.14 8.45 3.04
N SER A 69 -4.88 9.31 3.76
CA SER A 69 -6.19 8.95 4.33
C SER A 69 -7.18 8.51 3.24
N GLN A 70 -7.19 9.17 2.08
CA GLN A 70 -8.04 8.77 0.95
C GLN A 70 -7.58 7.44 0.34
N LEU A 71 -6.26 7.23 0.21
CA LEU A 71 -5.71 5.95 -0.20
C LEU A 71 -6.10 4.83 0.78
N LYS A 72 -6.05 5.09 2.10
CA LYS A 72 -6.50 4.14 3.14
C LYS A 72 -7.93 3.68 2.87
N GLN A 73 -8.86 4.60 2.58
CA GLN A 73 -10.25 4.25 2.29
C GLN A 73 -10.36 3.30 1.07
N HIS A 74 -9.63 3.58 0.00
CA HIS A 74 -9.62 2.71 -1.18
C HIS A 74 -9.00 1.33 -0.90
N VAL A 75 -7.92 1.27 -0.12
CA VAL A 75 -7.27 0.01 0.27
C VAL A 75 -8.19 -0.82 1.15
N PHE A 76 -8.83 -0.23 2.17
CA PHE A 76 -9.78 -0.93 3.04
C PHE A 76 -11.03 -1.41 2.29
N ALA A 77 -11.50 -0.67 1.29
CA ALA A 77 -12.59 -1.11 0.43
C ALA A 77 -12.21 -2.33 -0.44
N ALA A 78 -10.92 -2.52 -0.71
CA ALA A 78 -10.40 -3.66 -1.49
C ALA A 78 -9.90 -4.83 -0.61
N LEU A 79 -9.78 -4.64 0.70
CA LEU A 79 -9.33 -5.66 1.64
C LEU A 79 -10.44 -6.66 1.99
N PRO A 80 -10.12 -7.97 2.04
CA PRO A 80 -10.97 -8.95 2.73
C PRO A 80 -11.26 -8.51 4.17
N GLN A 81 -12.48 -8.79 4.65
CA GLN A 81 -12.94 -8.30 5.95
C GLN A 81 -12.12 -8.85 7.13
N ASP A 82 -11.66 -10.09 7.03
CA ASP A 82 -10.80 -10.77 8.00
C ASP A 82 -9.38 -10.19 8.09
N GLU A 83 -8.94 -9.46 7.05
CA GLU A 83 -7.61 -8.84 6.98
C GLU A 83 -7.58 -7.41 7.53
N GLN A 84 -8.73 -6.73 7.59
CA GLN A 84 -8.80 -5.31 7.96
C GLN A 84 -8.28 -5.04 9.37
N ALA A 85 -8.59 -5.90 10.35
CA ALA A 85 -8.15 -5.73 11.73
C ALA A 85 -6.63 -5.83 11.86
N TRP A 86 -6.02 -6.76 11.12
CA TRP A 86 -4.57 -6.91 11.12
C TRP A 86 -3.90 -5.69 10.46
N VAL A 87 -4.41 -5.24 9.32
CA VAL A 87 -3.88 -4.06 8.62
C VAL A 87 -3.99 -2.81 9.49
N GLU A 88 -5.12 -2.59 10.16
CA GLU A 88 -5.31 -1.44 11.06
C GLU A 88 -4.28 -1.42 12.21
N GLN A 89 -3.86 -2.59 12.70
CA GLN A 89 -2.90 -2.71 13.80
C GLN A 89 -1.44 -2.58 13.34
N HIS A 90 -1.10 -3.03 12.13
CA HIS A 90 0.30 -3.20 11.71
C HIS A 90 0.76 -2.21 10.62
N VAL A 91 -0.16 -1.51 9.96
CA VAL A 91 0.14 -0.63 8.82
C VAL A 91 -0.25 0.81 9.13
N GLY A 92 0.75 1.71 9.12
CA GLY A 92 0.54 3.14 9.24
C GLY A 92 0.14 3.76 7.90
N PHE A 93 -0.97 4.48 7.86
CA PHE A 93 -1.33 5.37 6.75
C PHE A 93 -1.07 6.81 7.19
N VAL A 94 0.07 7.37 6.79
CA VAL A 94 0.57 8.66 7.27
C VAL A 94 0.31 9.75 6.23
N ASP A 95 -0.53 10.73 6.55
CA ASP A 95 -0.74 11.90 5.70
C ASP A 95 0.55 12.75 5.60
N SER A 96 0.83 13.28 4.41
CA SER A 96 1.96 14.18 4.11
C SER A 96 1.50 15.56 3.69
#